data_AF-A0A502GP75-F1
#
_entry.id   AF-A0A502GP75-F1
#
_cell.length_a   1.000
_cell.length_b   1.000
_cell.length_c   1.000
_cell.angle_alpha   90.00
_cell.angle_beta   90.00
_cell.angle_gamma   90.00
#
_symmetry.space_group_name_H-M   'P 1'
#
loop_
_entity.id
_entity.type
_entity.pdbx_description
1 polymer ?
#
loop_
_entity_poly.entity_id
_entity_poly.type
_entity_poly.pdbx_seq_one_letter_code
_entity_poly.pdbx_strand_id
1 'polypeptide(L)' 'MTTSNIQAWADTRETSHEIAEAIFELAGNDEVLAQQIWEEGNDEVLPLAFSKTQQDHLFWGEEKIERKNV' A
#
# COMPACT_ATOMS: atom_id res chain seq x y z
N MET A 1 -4.90 15.31 -1.62
CA MET A 1 -3.88 14.76 -2.54
C MET A 1 -4.59 14.28 -3.79
N THR A 2 -4.00 14.45 -4.98
CA THR A 2 -4.54 13.88 -6.22
C THR A 2 -4.15 12.41 -6.30
N THR A 3 -5.08 11.55 -6.72
CA THR A 3 -4.90 10.09 -6.91
C THR A 3 -3.65 9.74 -7.73
N SER A 4 -3.19 10.65 -8.59
CA SER A 4 -1.95 10.53 -9.37
C SER A 4 -0.67 10.40 -8.53
N ASN A 5 -0.63 10.97 -7.31
CA ASN A 5 0.58 10.95 -6.49
C ASN A 5 0.81 9.58 -5.81
N ILE A 6 -0.28 8.97 -5.34
CA ILE A 6 -0.27 7.62 -4.75
C ILE A 6 0.15 6.58 -5.80
N GLN A 7 -0.33 6.72 -7.04
CA GLN A 7 0.06 5.83 -8.14
C GLN A 7 1.54 5.97 -8.48
N ALA A 8 2.07 7.19 -8.62
CA ALA A 8 3.50 7.40 -8.86
C ALA A 8 4.36 6.87 -7.70
N TRP A 9 3.90 7.02 -6.45
CA TRP A 9 4.55 6.48 -5.26
C TRP A 9 4.59 4.95 -5.28
N ALA A 10 3.48 4.34 -5.71
CA ALA A 10 3.32 2.90 -5.88
C ALA A 10 4.27 2.35 -6.95
N ASP A 11 4.24 2.93 -8.15
CA ASP A 11 5.12 2.58 -9.27
C ASP A 11 6.61 2.71 -8.90
N THR A 12 6.99 3.78 -8.20
CA THR A 12 8.39 4.01 -7.78
C THR A 12 8.90 2.92 -6.84
N ARG A 13 8.03 2.35 -6.04
CA ARG A 13 8.35 1.32 -5.04
C ARG A 13 7.99 -0.07 -5.51
N GLU A 14 7.57 -0.24 -6.76
CA GLU A 14 7.06 -1.49 -7.33
C GLU A 14 5.93 -2.11 -6.50
N THR A 15 5.15 -1.28 -5.81
CA THR A 15 4.04 -1.72 -4.97
C THR A 15 2.69 -1.49 -5.64
N SER A 16 1.69 -2.27 -5.25
CA SER A 16 0.33 -2.12 -5.74
C SER A 16 -0.27 -0.78 -5.30
N HIS A 17 -1.09 -0.18 -6.19
CA HIS A 17 -1.79 1.06 -5.91
C HIS A 17 -2.66 0.98 -4.66
N GLU A 18 -3.31 -0.17 -4.45
CA GLU A 18 -4.20 -0.40 -3.31
C GLU A 18 -3.45 -0.43 -1.97
N ILE A 19 -2.20 -0.93 -1.97
CA ILE A 19 -1.32 -0.90 -0.80
C ILE A 19 -0.91 0.54 -0.53
N ALA A 20 -0.49 1.27 -1.55
CA ALA A 20 -0.17 2.68 -1.42
C ALA A 20 -1.38 3.49 -0.90
N GLU A 21 -2.59 3.29 -1.44
CA GLU A 21 -3.80 3.95 -0.95
C GLU A 21 -4.06 3.64 0.52
N ALA A 22 -3.96 2.38 0.93
CA ALA A 22 -4.14 1.96 2.32
C ALA A 22 -3.12 2.62 3.26
N ILE A 23 -1.86 2.69 2.85
CA ILE A 23 -0.79 3.37 3.60
C ILE A 23 -1.10 4.86 3.75
N PHE A 24 -1.48 5.53 2.67
CA PHE A 24 -1.81 6.95 2.71
C PHE A 24 -3.07 7.24 3.53
N GLU A 25 -4.05 6.33 3.54
CA GLU A 25 -5.21 6.43 4.43
C GLU A 25 -4.81 6.31 5.90
N LEU A 26 -3.97 5.33 6.26
CA LEU A 26 -3.46 5.17 7.63
C LEU A 26 -2.58 6.35 8.05
N ALA A 27 -1.78 6.87 7.13
CA ALA A 27 -0.96 8.05 7.32
C ALA A 27 -1.77 9.36 7.30
N GLY A 28 -3.07 9.34 6.98
CA GLY A 28 -3.90 10.54 6.93
C GLY A 28 -3.52 11.53 5.83
N ASN A 29 -3.01 11.06 4.69
CA ASN A 29 -2.40 11.87 3.64
C ASN A 29 -1.13 12.60 4.12
N ASP A 30 -0.29 11.99 4.95
CA ASP A 30 1.06 12.47 5.22
C ASP A 30 2.08 11.57 4.51
N GLU A 31 2.81 12.13 3.54
CA GLU A 31 3.76 11.37 2.72
C GLU A 31 4.93 10.81 3.56
N VAL A 32 5.34 11.56 4.59
CA VAL A 32 6.40 11.15 5.52
C VAL A 32 5.96 9.97 6.39
N LEU A 33 4.74 10.04 6.94
CA LEU A 33 4.16 8.93 7.70
C LEU A 33 3.90 7.72 6.80
N ALA A 34 3.40 7.95 5.59
CA ALA A 34 3.18 6.89 4.61
C ALA A 34 4.49 6.13 4.31
N GLN A 35 5.58 6.87 4.09
CA GLN A 35 6.89 6.27 3.92
C GLN A 35 7.38 5.53 5.16
N GLN A 36 7.12 6.06 6.36
CA GLN A 36 7.49 5.38 7.60
C GLN A 36 6.72 4.06 7.78
N ILE A 37 5.40 4.06 7.56
CA ILE A 37 4.54 2.87 7.60
C ILE A 37 4.99 1.83 6.56
N TRP A 38 5.42 2.30 5.39
CA TRP A 38 5.98 1.45 4.34
C TRP A 38 7.29 0.79 4.76
N GLU A 39 8.24 1.56 5.30
CA GLU A 39 9.55 1.07 5.73
C GLU A 39 9.47 0.20 6.99
N GLU A 40 8.57 0.51 7.91
CA GLU A 40 8.32 -0.29 9.10
C GLU A 40 7.56 -1.59 8.79
N GLY A 41 6.81 -1.65 7.68
CA GLY A 41 6.04 -2.83 7.28
C GLY A 41 4.82 -3.04 8.18
N ASN A 42 3.81 -2.18 8.07
CA ASN A 42 2.62 -2.26 8.92
C ASN A 42 1.61 -3.32 8.41
N ASP A 43 1.37 -4.35 9.21
CA ASP A 43 0.42 -5.42 8.91
C ASP A 43 -1.04 -4.95 8.73
N GLU A 44 -1.45 -3.80 9.27
CA GLU A 44 -2.82 -3.26 9.11
C GLU A 44 -3.08 -2.71 7.70
N VAL A 45 -2.03 -2.36 6.97
CA VAL A 45 -2.12 -1.90 5.58
C VAL A 45 -2.65 -3.03 4.68
N LEU A 46 -2.15 -4.24 4.88
CA LEU A 46 -2.44 -5.39 4.04
C LEU A 46 -3.95 -5.71 3.97
N PRO A 47 -4.66 -5.99 5.08
CA PRO A 47 -6.08 -6.28 5.05
C PRO A 47 -6.90 -5.09 4.51
N LEU A 48 -6.46 -3.85 4.74
CA LEU A 48 -7.12 -2.66 4.20
C LEU A 48 -6.98 -2.60 2.66
N ALA A 49 -5.78 -2.84 2.13
CA ALA A 49 -5.51 -2.89 0.70
C ALA A 49 -6.28 -4.05 0.04
N PHE A 50 -6.28 -5.25 0.65
CA PHE A 50 -7.06 -6.40 0.19
C PHE A 50 -8.57 -6.19 0.30
N SER A 51 -9.05 -5.28 1.16
CA SER A 51 -10.47 -4.91 1.20
C SER A 51 -10.86 -3.96 0.06
N LYS A 52 -9.90 -3.24 -0.54
CA LYS A 52 -10.13 -2.34 -1.68
C LYS A 52 -10.02 -3.06 -3.02
N THR A 53 -9.25 -4.13 -3.08
CA THR A 53 -9.09 -4.93 -4.29
C THR A 53 -9.87 -6.25 -4.21
N GLN A 54 -10.09 -6.86 -5.36
CA GLN A 54 -10.55 -8.26 -5.47
C GLN A 54 -9.43 -9.19 -5.94
N GLN A 55 -8.21 -8.67 -6.08
CA GLN A 55 -7.06 -9.47 -6.48
C GLN A 55 -6.67 -10.47 -5.38
N ASP A 56 -6.24 -11.65 -5.82
CA ASP A 56 -5.74 -12.70 -4.92
C ASP A 56 -4.35 -12.39 -4.35
N HIS A 57 -3.64 -11.43 -4.96
CA HIS A 57 -2.31 -11.01 -4.55
C HIS A 57 -2.09 -9.52 -4.81
N LEU A 58 -1.24 -8.92 -3.99
CA LEU A 58 -0.77 -7.54 -4.09
C LEU A 58 0.76 -7.53 -3.99
N PHE A 59 1.39 -6.50 -4.52
CA PHE A 59 2.85 -6.33 -4.46
C PHE A 59 3.20 -5.32 -3.37
N TRP A 60 3.94 -5.74 -2.35
CA TRP A 60 4.63 -4.86 -1.42
C TRP A 60 6.08 -4.71 -1.88
N GLY A 61 6.24 -3.92 -2.94
CA GLY A 61 7.51 -3.73 -3.61
C GLY A 61 7.93 -5.01 -4.30
N GLU A 62 9.13 -5.49 -4.02
CA GLU A 62 9.58 -6.76 -4.62
C GLU A 62 8.87 -7.98 -4.02
N GLU A 63 8.15 -7.82 -2.89
CA GLU A 63 7.46 -8.91 -2.23
C GLU A 63 6.02 -9.09 -2.74
N LYS A 64 5.67 -10.31 -3.12
CA LYS A 64 4.30 -10.65 -3.52
C LYS A 64 3.52 -11.17 -2.31
N ILE A 65 2.56 -10.39 -1.84
CA ILE A 65 1.66 -10.77 -0.75
C ILE A 65 0.41 -11.40 -1.31
N GLU A 66 0.00 -12.54 -0.77
CA GLU A 66 -1.24 -13.22 -1.16
C GLU A 66 -2.31 -13.01 -0.10
N ARG A 67 -3.57 -12.81 -0.53
CA ARG A 67 -4.73 -12.60 0.36
C ARG A 67 -4.93 -13.71 1.39
N LYS A 68 -4.36 -14.88 1.14
CA LYS A 68 -4.46 -16.06 2.00
C LYS A 68 -3.48 -16.04 3.19
N ASN A 69 -2.48 -15.17 3.16
CA ASN A 69 -1.43 -15.04 4.19
C ASN A 69 -1.59 -13.80 5.09
N VAL A 70 -2.74 -13.14 5.04
CA VAL A 70 -3.10 -11.93 5.81
C VAL A 70 -4.32 -12.16 6.68
#